data_AF-A0A950WLS5-F1
#
_entry.id   AF-A0A950WLS5-F1
#
_cell.length_a   1.000
_cell.length_b   1.000
_cell.length_c   1.000
_cell.angle_alpha   90.00
_cell.angle_beta   90.00
_cell.angle_gamma   90.00
#
_symmetry.space_group_name_H-M   'P 1'
#
loop_
_entity.id
_entity.type
_entity.pdbx_description
1 polymer ?
#
loop_
_entity_poly.entity_id
_entity_poly.type
_entity_poly.pdbx_seq_one_letter_code
_entity_poly.pdbx_strand_id
1 'polypeptide(L)' 'ATPGKTRIVGDVDYAGAAERAGAITPVPGGVGPMTIACLLVNTVRAACAAHGLPAPAV' A
#
# COMPACT_ATOMS: atom_id res chain seq x y z
N ALA A 1 6.87 -22.26 -13.36
CA ALA A 1 6.27 -20.95 -13.70
C ALA A 1 5.50 -21.13 -15.01
N THR A 2 4.23 -20.72 -15.07
CA THR A 2 3.40 -20.87 -16.27
C THR A 2 3.93 -19.93 -17.38
N PRO A 3 4.12 -20.39 -18.63
CA PRO A 3 4.53 -19.53 -19.73
C PRO A 3 3.47 -18.44 -19.96
N GLY A 4 3.88 -17.17 -20.03
CA GLY A 4 3.00 -16.05 -20.41
C GLY A 4 2.46 -15.13 -19.29
N LYS A 5 2.77 -15.39 -18.01
CA LYS A 5 2.47 -14.44 -16.92
C LYS A 5 3.72 -13.65 -16.53
N THR A 6 3.70 -12.33 -16.76
CA THR A 6 4.69 -11.41 -16.19
C THR A 6 4.54 -11.36 -14.68
N ARG A 7 5.66 -11.38 -13.96
CA ARG A 7 5.68 -11.27 -12.49
C ARG A 7 5.78 -9.80 -12.12
N ILE A 8 4.95 -9.36 -11.17
CA ILE A 8 5.10 -8.06 -10.53
C ILE A 8 6.23 -8.16 -9.51
N VAL A 9 7.27 -7.35 -9.68
CA VAL A 9 8.46 -7.30 -8.82
C VAL A 9 8.64 -5.87 -8.32
N GLY A 10 9.22 -5.73 -7.12
CA GLY A 10 9.54 -4.43 -6.53
C GLY A 10 10.99 -4.02 -6.80
N ASP A 11 11.37 -2.85 -6.30
CA ASP A 11 12.70 -2.25 -6.53
C ASP A 11 13.82 -2.90 -5.69
N VAL A 12 13.46 -3.71 -4.71
CA VAL A 12 14.38 -4.27 -3.71
C VAL A 12 14.61 -5.76 -3.97
N ASP A 13 15.86 -6.20 -3.86
CA ASP A 13 16.16 -7.63 -3.70
C ASP A 13 15.64 -8.11 -2.34
N TYR A 14 14.42 -8.65 -2.36
CA TYR A 14 13.72 -9.05 -1.15
C TYR A 14 14.48 -10.12 -0.36
N ALA A 15 15.15 -11.06 -1.05
CA ALA A 15 15.84 -12.15 -0.38
C ALA A 15 17.03 -11.65 0.45
N GLY A 16 17.91 -10.84 -0.15
CA GLY A 16 19.05 -10.26 0.57
C GLY A 16 18.63 -9.25 1.63
N ALA A 17 17.59 -8.44 1.39
CA ALA A 17 17.13 -7.44 2.34
C ALA A 17 16.42 -8.05 3.56
N ALA A 18 15.68 -9.15 3.39
CA ALA A 18 14.92 -9.80 4.46
C ALA A 18 15.81 -10.39 5.57
N GLU A 19 17.08 -10.69 5.29
CA GLU A 19 18.01 -11.20 6.31
C GLU A 19 18.38 -10.16 7.37
N ARG A 20 18.28 -8.87 7.03
CA ARG A 20 18.72 -7.75 7.90
C ARG A 20 17.60 -6.81 8.31
N ALA A 21 16.53 -6.72 7.52
CA ALA A 21 15.43 -5.80 7.79
C ALA A 21 14.57 -6.26 8.98
N GLY A 22 14.26 -5.34 9.91
CA GLY A 22 13.32 -5.62 11.01
C GLY A 22 11.86 -5.75 10.55
N ALA A 23 11.52 -5.16 9.40
CA ALA A 23 10.27 -5.36 8.68
C ALA A 23 10.51 -5.06 7.19
N ILE A 24 9.82 -5.77 6.31
CA ILE A 24 9.93 -5.59 4.85
C ILE A 24 8.56 -5.79 4.20
N THR A 25 8.20 -4.94 3.23
CA THR A 25 6.93 -5.05 2.51
C THR A 25 7.12 -5.90 1.25
N PRO A 26 6.30 -6.95 1.03
CA PRO A 26 6.43 -7.80 -0.14
C PRO A 26 5.88 -7.13 -1.40
N VAL A 27 6.39 -7.53 -2.55
CA VAL A 27 5.79 -7.20 -3.85
C VAL A 27 5.54 -8.51 -4.61
N PRO A 28 4.29 -8.80 -5.00
CA PRO A 28 3.07 -8.00 -4.80
C PRO A 28 2.54 -8.05 -3.35
N GLY A 29 1.61 -7.13 -3.02
CA GLY A 29 0.85 -7.17 -1.76
C GLY A 29 1.30 -6.19 -0.67
N GLY A 30 2.35 -5.41 -0.91
CA GLY A 30 2.84 -4.40 0.04
C GLY A 30 2.10 -3.06 -0.07
N VAL A 31 2.74 -2.07 -0.69
CA VAL A 31 2.27 -0.67 -0.66
C VAL A 31 1.05 -0.36 -1.52
N GLY A 32 0.78 -1.17 -2.56
CA GLY A 32 -0.31 -0.93 -3.51
C GLY A 32 -1.69 -0.76 -2.86
N PRO A 33 -2.15 -1.71 -2.03
CA PRO A 33 -3.41 -1.58 -1.30
C PRO A 33 -3.47 -0.35 -0.37
N MET A 34 -2.35 0.01 0.26
CA MET A 34 -2.29 1.19 1.14
C MET A 34 -2.46 2.50 0.36
N THR A 35 -1.97 2.59 -0.88
CA THR A 35 -2.22 3.78 -1.72
C THR A 35 -3.71 4.00 -1.96
N ILE A 36 -4.45 2.93 -2.26
CA ILE A 36 -5.91 3.00 -2.45
C ILE A 36 -6.59 3.39 -1.13
N ALA A 37 -6.21 2.76 -0.02
CA ALA A 37 -6.77 3.07 1.29
C ALA A 37 -6.55 4.55 1.65
N CYS A 38 -5.32 5.06 1.53
CA CYS A 38 -4.99 6.46 1.82
C CYS A 38 -5.77 7.44 0.94
N LEU A 39 -5.95 7.14 -0.35
CA LEU A 39 -6.78 7.97 -1.23
C LEU A 39 -8.22 8.05 -0.72
N LEU A 40 -8.81 6.91 -0.36
CA LEU A 40 -10.19 6.86 0.17
C LEU A 40 -10.31 7.62 1.49
N VAL A 41 -9.37 7.41 2.42
CA VAL A 41 -9.32 8.13 3.70
C VAL A 41 -9.22 9.64 3.48
N ASN A 42 -8.33 10.09 2.60
CA ASN A 42 -8.18 11.51 2.29
C ASN A 42 -9.45 12.09 1.66
N THR A 43 -10.10 11.33 0.79
CA THR A 43 -11.38 11.73 0.16
C THR A 43 -12.47 11.91 1.20
N VAL A 44 -12.62 10.95 2.12
CA VAL A 44 -13.61 11.03 3.20
C VAL A 44 -13.29 12.19 4.16
N ARG A 45 -12.01 12.37 4.54
CA ARG A 45 -11.59 13.51 5.37
C ARG A 45 -11.93 14.86 4.73
N ALA A 46 -11.69 15.01 3.42
CA ALA A 46 -12.03 16.22 2.67
C ALA A 46 -13.54 16.47 2.65
N ALA A 47 -14.35 15.43 2.41
CA ALA A 47 -15.80 15.53 2.45
C ALA A 47 -16.32 15.92 3.85
N CYS A 48 -15.79 15.29 4.91
CA CYS A 48 -16.16 15.64 6.28
C CYS A 48 -15.86 17.12 6.60
N ALA A 49 -14.68 17.60 6.21
CA ALA A 49 -14.30 19.00 6.40
C ALA A 49 -15.22 19.98 5.64
N ALA A 50 -15.60 19.65 4.40
CA ALA A 50 -16.51 20.47 3.60
C ALA A 50 -17.93 20.57 4.17
N HIS A 51 -18.36 19.55 4.92
CA HIS A 51 -19.71 19.45 5.48
C HIS A 51 -19.79 19.63 7.01
N GLY A 52 -18.68 20.00 7.67
CA GLY A 52 -18.64 20.18 9.12
C GLY A 52 -18.87 18.90 9.93
N LEU A 53 -18.54 17.74 9.35
CA LEU A 53 -18.66 16.42 9.98
C LEU A 53 -17.34 16.03 10.68
N PRO A 54 -17.38 15.18 11.72
CA PRO A 54 -16.16 14.65 12.33
C PRO A 54 -15.34 13.81 11.33
N ALA A 55 -14.02 13.91 11.42
CA ALA A 55 -13.11 13.11 10.60
C ALA A 55 -13.19 11.60 10.94
N PRO A 56 -12.97 10.70 9.98
CA PRO A 56 -12.96 9.27 10.22
C PRO A 56 -11.80 8.87 11.15
N ALA A 57 -12.06 7.94 12.08
CA ALA A 57 -11.12 7.48 13.12
C ALA A 57 -10.05 6.48 12.65
N VAL A 58 -9.81 6.46 11.34
CA VAL A 58 -8.82 5.62 10.66
C VAL A 58 -7.41 6.20 10.76
#